data_AF-A0A1H8ENH0-F1
#
_entry.id   AF-A0A1H8ENH0-F1
#
_cell.length_a   1.000
_cell.length_b   1.000
_cell.length_c   1.000
_cell.angle_alpha   90.00
_cell.angle_beta   90.00
_cell.angle_gamma   90.00
#
_symmetry.space_group_name_H-M   'P 1'
#
loop_
_entity.id
_entity.type
_entity.pdbx_description
1 polymer ?
#
loop_
_entity_poly.entity_id
_entity_poly.type
_entity_poly.pdbx_seq_one_letter_code
_entity_poly.pdbx_strand_id
1 'polypeptide(L)'
;MDNRATTPALRMQDGAWSVVLRLVNADGSGSHAWFRQLNSVNARPRDLADAVHFLCTLYSHHPSLIDEAHSHGAAPTADAWMAEAVERFAEERRHLAHLTACAGPLPSTPGHAAAHAAITGQRHALSVLARSERSCCAVGTVAALVMDWTRIREMLDIAADRFGAPVEVTAQPSMAVVGRAMDAFVTGPAAERAVSFGAQQLLAQHRGLWSLLEARASARGA
;
A
#
# COMPACT_ATOMS: atom_id res chain seq x y z
N MET A 1 21.28 1.90 -54.60
CA MET A 1 21.30 0.97 -53.45
C MET A 1 21.08 1.82 -52.20
N ASP A 2 19.83 1.93 -51.80
CA ASP A 2 19.38 2.80 -50.70
C ASP A 2 19.40 1.99 -49.39
N ASN A 3 20.36 2.31 -48.52
CA ASN A 3 20.59 1.61 -47.26
C ASN A 3 19.84 2.35 -46.14
N ARG A 4 18.53 2.06 -45.99
CA ARG A 4 17.78 2.47 -44.80
C ARG A 4 18.20 1.59 -43.64
N ALA A 5 19.19 2.05 -42.89
CA ALA A 5 19.45 1.58 -41.55
C ALA A 5 18.21 1.87 -40.69
N THR A 6 17.44 0.82 -40.43
CA THR A 6 16.35 0.83 -39.46
C THR A 6 16.95 1.17 -38.09
N THR A 7 16.68 2.37 -37.59
CA THR A 7 16.92 2.72 -36.19
C THR A 7 16.25 1.65 -35.33
N PRO A 8 16.97 0.90 -34.48
CA PRO A 8 16.30 -0.02 -33.58
C PRO A 8 15.47 0.85 -32.64
N ALA A 9 14.15 0.70 -32.70
CA ALA A 9 13.26 1.21 -31.68
C ALA A 9 13.82 0.69 -30.34
N LEU A 10 14.22 1.60 -29.44
CA LEU A 10 14.48 1.25 -28.06
C LEU A 10 13.22 0.57 -27.55
N ARG A 11 13.23 -0.77 -27.50
CA ARG A 11 12.42 -1.49 -26.54
C ARG A 11 12.89 -0.94 -25.20
N MET A 12 12.15 0.02 -24.64
CA MET A 12 12.13 0.24 -23.21
C MET A 12 11.88 -1.16 -22.64
N GLN A 13 12.93 -1.80 -22.13
CA GLN A 13 12.72 -2.97 -21.30
C GLN A 13 11.90 -2.44 -20.15
N ASP A 14 10.64 -2.84 -20.11
CA ASP A 14 9.73 -2.52 -19.03
C ASP A 14 10.36 -3.07 -17.73
N GLY A 15 11.13 -2.23 -17.04
CA GLY A 15 11.87 -2.60 -15.84
C GLY A 15 10.94 -3.06 -14.71
N ALA A 16 11.51 -3.64 -13.66
CA ALA A 16 10.73 -4.16 -12.53
C ALA A 16 9.80 -3.10 -11.92
N TRP A 17 10.21 -1.84 -11.95
CA TRP A 17 9.36 -0.73 -11.52
C TRP A 17 8.10 -0.56 -12.38
N SER A 18 8.24 -0.66 -13.70
CA SER A 18 7.09 -0.55 -14.62
C SER A 18 6.04 -1.64 -14.38
N VAL A 19 6.48 -2.84 -13.95
CA VAL A 19 5.58 -3.93 -13.58
C VAL A 19 4.81 -3.58 -12.33
N VAL A 20 5.48 -3.07 -11.27
CA VAL A 20 4.81 -2.62 -10.05
C VAL A 20 3.83 -1.47 -10.34
N LEU A 21 4.23 -0.49 -11.15
CA LEU A 21 3.35 0.62 -11.56
C LEU A 21 2.06 0.09 -12.21
N ARG A 22 2.17 -0.85 -13.16
CA ARG A 22 1.00 -1.44 -13.82
C ARG A 22 0.12 -2.22 -12.85
N LEU A 23 0.72 -3.00 -11.96
CA LEU A 23 -0.01 -3.75 -10.94
C LEU A 23 -0.78 -2.81 -10.02
N VAL A 24 -0.15 -1.78 -9.45
CA VAL A 24 -0.84 -0.81 -8.57
C VAL A 24 -1.96 -0.09 -9.30
N ASN A 25 -1.75 0.31 -10.57
CA ASN A 25 -2.81 0.97 -11.35
C ASN A 25 -4.00 0.05 -11.63
N ALA A 26 -3.78 -1.24 -11.86
CA ALA A 26 -4.84 -2.20 -12.14
C ALA A 26 -5.55 -2.68 -10.87
N ASP A 27 -4.76 -2.96 -9.83
CA ASP A 27 -5.15 -3.80 -8.69
C ASP A 27 -5.13 -3.07 -7.35
N GLY A 28 -4.58 -1.86 -7.28
CA GLY A 28 -4.48 -1.04 -6.08
C GLY A 28 -5.82 -0.50 -5.59
N SER A 29 -5.78 0.17 -4.43
CA SER A 29 -6.95 0.70 -3.73
C SER A 29 -7.84 1.55 -4.63
N GLY A 30 -7.24 2.39 -5.49
CA GLY A 30 -7.98 3.24 -6.44
C GLY A 30 -8.87 2.48 -7.44
N SER A 31 -8.60 1.21 -7.72
CA SER A 31 -9.42 0.39 -8.63
C SER A 31 -10.63 -0.26 -7.95
N HIS A 32 -10.69 -0.27 -6.61
CA HIS A 32 -11.84 -0.82 -5.86
C HIS A 32 -13.02 0.17 -5.81
N ALA A 33 -14.23 -0.29 -6.13
CA ALA A 33 -15.42 0.56 -6.18
C ALA A 33 -15.74 1.22 -4.82
N TRP A 34 -15.75 0.43 -3.75
CA TRP A 34 -15.94 0.94 -2.39
C TRP A 34 -14.89 2.00 -1.99
N PHE A 35 -13.62 1.79 -2.32
CA PHE A 35 -12.57 2.77 -2.04
C PHE A 35 -12.83 4.10 -2.77
N ARG A 36 -13.22 4.06 -4.05
CA ARG A 36 -13.58 5.29 -4.78
C ARG A 36 -14.78 6.01 -4.18
N GLN A 37 -15.73 5.27 -3.59
CA GLN A 37 -16.84 5.87 -2.87
C GLN A 37 -16.36 6.59 -1.59
N LEU A 38 -15.44 5.99 -0.84
CA LEU A 38 -14.81 6.62 0.32
C LEU A 38 -13.95 7.84 -0.06
N ASN A 39 -13.34 7.82 -1.24
CA ASN A 39 -12.55 8.94 -1.77
C ASN A 39 -13.41 10.03 -2.46
N SER A 40 -14.73 10.02 -2.26
CA SER A 40 -15.66 10.97 -2.87
C SER A 40 -16.20 11.97 -1.85
N VAL A 41 -16.71 13.10 -2.35
CA VAL A 41 -17.37 14.13 -1.51
C VAL A 41 -18.56 13.59 -0.70
N ASN A 42 -19.17 12.49 -1.16
CA ASN A 42 -20.34 11.85 -0.56
C ASN A 42 -19.98 10.74 0.45
N ALA A 43 -18.70 10.57 0.78
CA ALA A 43 -18.27 9.59 1.77
C ALA A 43 -18.94 9.85 3.12
N ARG A 44 -19.58 8.81 3.68
CA ARG A 44 -20.28 8.93 4.97
C ARG A 44 -19.23 8.92 6.10
N PRO A 45 -19.31 9.82 7.10
CA PRO A 45 -18.33 9.88 8.18
C PRO A 45 -18.11 8.54 8.91
N ARG A 46 -19.19 7.77 9.13
CA ARG A 46 -19.10 6.44 9.76
C ARG A 46 -18.30 5.42 8.94
N ASP A 47 -18.39 5.50 7.62
CA ASP A 47 -17.70 4.54 6.73
C ASP A 47 -16.21 4.91 6.60
N LEU A 48 -15.89 6.21 6.64
CA LEU A 48 -14.52 6.71 6.80
C LEU A 48 -13.94 6.27 8.15
N ALA A 49 -14.69 6.40 9.24
CA ALA A 49 -14.23 6.00 10.58
C ALA A 49 -13.91 4.49 10.60
N ASP A 50 -14.78 3.67 10.02
CA ASP A 50 -14.55 2.23 9.87
C ASP A 50 -13.25 1.93 9.10
N ALA A 51 -13.01 2.63 7.99
CA ALA A 51 -11.78 2.47 7.20
C ALA A 51 -10.52 2.89 7.99
N VAL A 52 -10.56 4.03 8.67
CA VAL A 52 -9.43 4.53 9.50
C VAL A 52 -9.08 3.52 10.59
N HIS A 53 -10.07 2.99 11.32
CA HIS A 53 -9.82 2.00 12.38
C HIS A 53 -9.20 0.71 11.85
N PHE A 54 -9.68 0.20 10.71
CA PHE A 54 -9.16 -1.03 10.11
C PHE A 54 -7.76 -0.84 9.53
N LEU A 55 -7.48 0.30 8.89
CA LEU A 55 -6.14 0.67 8.46
C LEU A 55 -5.20 0.82 9.67
N CYS A 56 -5.65 1.46 10.74
CA CYS A 56 -4.87 1.61 11.97
C CYS A 56 -4.51 0.25 12.56
N THR A 57 -5.46 -0.69 12.59
CA THR A 57 -5.21 -2.06 13.07
C THR A 57 -4.14 -2.78 12.23
N LEU A 58 -4.15 -2.58 10.91
CA LEU A 58 -3.17 -3.20 10.00
C LEU A 58 -1.79 -2.55 10.10
N TYR A 59 -1.72 -1.21 10.11
CA TYR A 59 -0.49 -0.48 9.81
C TYR A 59 0.14 0.27 10.98
N SER A 60 -0.54 0.49 12.10
CA SER A 60 0.01 1.28 13.22
C SER A 60 1.10 0.55 14.03
N HIS A 61 1.20 -0.76 13.92
CA HIS A 61 2.13 -1.58 14.71
C HIS A 61 3.60 -1.24 14.42
N HIS A 62 4.45 -1.41 15.44
CA HIS A 62 5.90 -1.36 15.31
C HIS A 62 6.50 -2.69 15.82
N PRO A 63 7.42 -3.32 15.07
CA PRO A 63 7.87 -2.94 13.73
C PRO A 63 6.74 -2.98 12.69
N SER A 64 6.76 -2.02 11.76
CA SER A 64 5.84 -1.96 10.62
C SER A 64 6.26 -2.97 9.54
N LEU A 65 5.42 -3.15 8.51
CA LEU A 65 5.77 -3.96 7.34
C LEU A 65 7.10 -3.52 6.72
N ILE A 66 7.35 -2.21 6.65
CA ILE A 66 8.55 -1.66 6.02
C ILE A 66 9.77 -1.86 6.94
N ASP A 67 9.60 -1.71 8.26
CA ASP A 67 10.66 -2.03 9.24
C ASP A 67 11.08 -3.51 9.15
N GLU A 68 10.10 -4.41 9.07
CA GLU A 68 10.32 -5.86 8.92
C GLU A 68 11.04 -6.19 7.61
N ALA A 69 10.59 -5.61 6.49
CA ALA A 69 11.22 -5.83 5.19
C ALA A 69 12.64 -5.25 5.10
N HIS A 70 12.89 -4.10 5.74
CA HIS A 70 14.22 -3.48 5.77
C HIS A 70 15.20 -4.31 6.60
N SER A 71 14.77 -4.75 7.79
CA SER A 71 15.61 -5.55 8.71
C SER A 71 15.94 -6.96 8.20
N HIS A 72 15.10 -7.55 7.34
CA HIS A 72 15.33 -8.89 6.77
C HIS A 72 16.26 -8.90 5.54
N GLY A 73 16.92 -7.78 5.24
CA GLY A 73 18.05 -7.72 4.31
C GLY A 73 17.64 -7.33 2.89
N ALA A 74 17.34 -6.05 2.68
CA ALA A 74 17.34 -5.47 1.34
C ALA A 74 18.77 -5.52 0.76
N ALA A 75 18.91 -5.68 -0.57
CA ALA A 75 20.21 -5.52 -1.22
C ALA A 75 20.79 -4.13 -0.89
N PRO A 76 22.12 -3.94 -0.79
CA PRO A 76 22.72 -2.65 -0.42
C PRO A 76 22.25 -1.47 -1.29
N THR A 77 21.92 -1.73 -2.55
CA THR A 77 21.37 -0.76 -3.51
C THR A 77 19.91 -0.39 -3.25
N ALA A 78 19.15 -1.23 -2.55
CA ALA A 78 17.79 -0.94 -2.10
C ALA A 78 17.74 -0.30 -0.70
N ASP A 79 18.84 -0.34 0.05
CA ASP A 79 18.90 0.09 1.45
C ASP A 79 18.52 1.56 1.64
N ALA A 80 19.05 2.46 0.81
CA ALA A 80 18.83 3.90 0.97
C ALA A 80 17.36 4.32 0.85
N TRP A 81 16.64 3.85 -0.17
CA TRP A 81 15.23 4.22 -0.36
C TRP A 81 14.31 3.46 0.62
N MET A 82 14.69 2.25 1.04
CA MET A 82 13.97 1.51 2.08
C MET A 82 14.09 2.20 3.44
N ALA A 83 15.28 2.71 3.78
CA ALA A 83 15.49 3.50 4.99
C ALA A 83 14.64 4.78 4.99
N GLU A 84 14.60 5.50 3.85
CA GLU A 84 13.68 6.64 3.69
C GLU A 84 12.22 6.21 3.85
N ALA A 85 11.81 5.08 3.25
CA ALA A 85 10.45 4.57 3.40
C ALA A 85 10.10 4.21 4.86
N VAL A 86 11.04 3.68 5.65
CA VAL A 86 10.86 3.43 7.09
C VAL A 86 10.55 4.73 7.83
N GLU A 87 11.37 5.76 7.62
CA GLU A 87 11.20 7.06 8.28
C GLU A 87 9.86 7.71 7.92
N ARG A 88 9.53 7.76 6.63
CA ARG A 88 8.27 8.35 6.15
C ARG A 88 7.05 7.58 6.64
N PHE A 89 7.10 6.25 6.63
CA PHE A 89 5.97 5.46 7.09
C PHE A 89 5.78 5.54 8.61
N ALA A 90 6.82 5.84 9.38
CA ALA A 90 6.66 6.16 10.81
C ALA A 90 5.84 7.44 11.03
N GLU A 91 5.94 8.43 10.15
CA GLU A 91 5.08 9.62 10.15
C GLU A 91 3.63 9.25 9.82
N GLU A 92 3.42 8.43 8.78
CA GLU A 92 2.09 7.93 8.40
C GLU A 92 1.41 7.16 9.54
N ARG A 93 2.14 6.32 10.28
CA ARG A 93 1.59 5.59 11.44
C ARG A 93 1.15 6.53 12.55
N ARG A 94 1.91 7.60 12.80
CA ARG A 94 1.55 8.62 13.80
C ARG A 94 0.30 9.37 13.38
N HIS A 95 0.24 9.80 12.12
CA HIS A 95 -0.94 10.44 11.55
C HIS A 95 -2.18 9.53 11.66
N LEU A 96 -2.04 8.27 11.30
CA LEU A 96 -3.13 7.28 11.34
C LEU A 96 -3.63 7.02 12.77
N ALA A 97 -2.73 6.93 13.76
CA ALA A 97 -3.10 6.81 15.16
C ALA A 97 -3.85 8.05 15.67
N HIS A 98 -3.37 9.26 15.32
CA HIS A 98 -4.04 10.50 15.66
C HIS A 98 -5.45 10.59 15.05
N LEU A 99 -5.55 10.29 13.75
CA LEU A 99 -6.80 10.32 13.01
C LEU A 99 -7.82 9.30 13.56
N THR A 100 -7.35 8.14 14.01
CA THR A 100 -8.20 7.12 14.68
C THR A 100 -8.80 7.65 15.98
N ALA A 101 -8.05 8.45 16.75
CA ALA A 101 -8.58 9.09 17.95
C ALA A 101 -9.64 10.16 17.60
N CYS A 102 -9.41 10.95 16.55
CA CYS A 102 -10.37 11.94 16.06
C CYS A 102 -11.65 11.32 15.49
N ALA A 103 -11.56 10.14 14.86
CA ALA A 103 -12.71 9.40 14.32
C ALA A 103 -13.69 8.94 15.41
N GLY A 104 -13.26 8.89 16.67
CA GLY A 104 -14.07 8.42 17.79
C GLY A 104 -14.26 6.89 17.79
N PRO A 105 -15.29 6.38 18.48
CA PRO A 105 -15.48 4.94 18.62
C PRO A 105 -15.77 4.26 17.29
N LEU A 106 -15.22 3.05 17.12
CA LEU A 106 -15.49 2.23 15.95
C LEU A 106 -17.01 1.99 15.78
N PRO A 107 -17.58 2.16 14.58
CA PRO A 107 -19.00 1.91 14.35
C PRO A 107 -19.41 0.47 14.69
N SER A 108 -20.39 0.33 15.57
CA SER A 108 -21.05 -0.96 15.85
C SER A 108 -21.60 -1.57 14.57
N THR A 109 -21.14 -2.77 14.23
CA THR A 109 -21.46 -3.44 12.97
C THR A 109 -21.62 -4.93 13.20
N PRO A 110 -22.70 -5.57 12.70
CA PRO A 110 -22.84 -7.03 12.72
C PRO A 110 -21.60 -7.73 12.15
N GLY A 111 -21.24 -8.88 12.74
CA GLY A 111 -20.06 -9.63 12.30
C GLY A 111 -18.70 -9.00 12.70
N HIS A 112 -18.68 -8.09 13.67
CA HIS A 112 -17.44 -7.44 14.13
C HIS A 112 -16.33 -8.44 14.49
N ALA A 113 -16.63 -9.52 15.23
CA ALA A 113 -15.65 -10.54 15.59
C ALA A 113 -15.02 -11.23 14.36
N ALA A 114 -15.83 -11.56 13.35
CA ALA A 114 -15.34 -12.16 12.10
C ALA A 114 -14.48 -11.18 11.30
N ALA A 115 -14.89 -9.91 11.23
CA ALA A 115 -14.10 -8.86 10.58
C ALA A 115 -12.74 -8.65 11.28
N HIS A 116 -12.72 -8.68 12.62
CA HIS A 116 -11.49 -8.55 13.39
C HIS A 116 -10.55 -9.75 13.21
N ALA A 117 -11.10 -10.97 13.12
CA ALA A 117 -10.34 -12.17 12.80
C ALA A 117 -9.73 -12.11 11.40
N ALA A 118 -10.50 -11.63 10.40
CA ALA A 118 -10.02 -11.44 9.04
C ALA A 118 -8.85 -10.45 8.99
N ILE A 119 -8.95 -9.30 9.65
CA ILE A 119 -7.87 -8.31 9.73
C ILE A 119 -6.64 -8.85 10.44
N THR A 120 -6.83 -9.65 11.50
CA THR A 120 -5.71 -10.32 12.18
C THR A 120 -4.98 -11.27 11.23
N GLY A 121 -5.72 -12.04 10.43
CA GLY A 121 -5.18 -12.91 9.39
C GLY A 121 -4.43 -12.14 8.29
N GLN A 122 -4.99 -11.02 7.82
CA GLN A 122 -4.32 -10.16 6.84
C GLN A 122 -3.00 -9.61 7.37
N ARG A 123 -2.98 -9.12 8.61
CA ARG A 123 -1.75 -8.64 9.25
C ARG A 123 -0.68 -9.73 9.32
N HIS A 124 -1.07 -10.97 9.66
CA HIS A 124 -0.13 -12.09 9.65
C HIS A 124 0.41 -12.38 8.23
N ALA A 125 -0.46 -12.39 7.21
CA ALA A 125 -0.04 -12.57 5.82
C ALA A 125 0.95 -11.47 5.37
N LEU A 126 0.69 -10.21 5.74
CA LEU A 126 1.58 -9.08 5.49
C LEU A 126 2.95 -9.26 6.16
N SER A 127 2.99 -9.73 7.40
CA SER A 127 4.24 -10.04 8.10
C SER A 127 5.03 -11.17 7.41
N VAL A 128 4.35 -12.22 6.92
CA VAL A 128 4.99 -13.30 6.14
C VAL A 128 5.60 -12.77 4.84
N LEU A 129 4.94 -11.83 4.15
CA LEU A 129 5.50 -11.19 2.95
C LEU A 129 6.74 -10.36 3.27
N ALA A 130 6.69 -9.56 4.33
CA ALA A 130 7.79 -8.69 4.75
C ALA A 130 9.07 -9.47 5.07
N ARG A 131 8.92 -10.68 5.65
CA ARG A 131 10.04 -11.55 6.04
C ARG A 131 10.41 -12.60 4.99
N SER A 132 9.94 -12.44 3.75
CA SER A 132 10.15 -13.46 2.72
C SER A 132 11.62 -13.57 2.33
N GLU A 133 12.19 -14.78 2.45
CA GLU A 133 13.56 -15.09 1.98
C GLU A 133 13.70 -15.12 0.45
N ARG A 134 12.57 -15.07 -0.28
CA ARG A 134 12.61 -14.98 -1.74
C ARG A 134 13.14 -13.62 -2.13
N SER A 135 14.37 -13.60 -2.68
CA SER A 135 15.05 -12.38 -3.13
C SER A 135 14.10 -11.45 -3.88
N CYS A 136 14.03 -10.19 -3.45
CA CYS A 136 13.20 -9.11 -3.99
C CYS A 136 11.67 -9.19 -3.73
N CYS A 137 11.15 -10.24 -3.09
CA CYS A 137 9.72 -10.33 -2.75
C CYS A 137 9.29 -9.22 -1.78
N ALA A 138 10.00 -9.07 -0.66
CA ALA A 138 9.73 -8.01 0.32
C ALA A 138 9.85 -6.61 -0.30
N VAL A 139 10.80 -6.42 -1.23
CA VAL A 139 10.94 -5.15 -1.96
C VAL A 139 9.71 -4.88 -2.83
N GLY A 140 9.23 -5.85 -3.61
CA GLY A 140 8.01 -5.69 -4.40
C GLY A 140 6.79 -5.36 -3.53
N THR A 141 6.69 -5.99 -2.36
CA THR A 141 5.67 -5.67 -1.35
C THR A 141 5.80 -4.23 -0.86
N VAL A 142 6.98 -3.76 -0.43
CA VAL A 142 7.14 -2.38 0.04
C VAL A 142 6.90 -1.36 -1.06
N ALA A 143 7.41 -1.60 -2.27
CA ALA A 143 7.23 -0.73 -3.41
C ALA A 143 5.74 -0.54 -3.74
N ALA A 144 4.97 -1.64 -3.77
CA ALA A 144 3.53 -1.58 -3.96
C ALA A 144 2.81 -0.88 -2.81
N LEU A 145 3.29 -1.02 -1.56
CA LEU A 145 2.69 -0.34 -0.40
C LEU A 145 2.87 1.16 -0.51
N VAL A 146 4.10 1.64 -0.67
CA VAL A 146 4.38 3.08 -0.77
C VAL A 146 3.59 3.71 -1.92
N MET A 147 3.52 3.01 -3.06
CA MET A 147 2.73 3.46 -4.20
C MET A 147 1.23 3.54 -3.91
N ASP A 148 0.62 2.44 -3.45
CA ASP A 148 -0.83 2.41 -3.23
C ASP A 148 -1.24 3.29 -2.05
N TRP A 149 -0.34 3.48 -1.08
CA TRP A 149 -0.53 4.38 0.05
C TRP A 149 -0.75 5.82 -0.38
N THR A 150 -0.20 6.26 -1.52
CA THR A 150 -0.50 7.61 -2.05
C THR A 150 -2.00 7.83 -2.25
N ARG A 151 -2.73 6.82 -2.74
CA ARG A 151 -4.19 6.87 -2.89
C ARG A 151 -4.89 6.74 -1.56
N ILE A 152 -4.46 5.80 -0.72
CA ILE A 152 -5.02 5.64 0.64
C ILE A 152 -4.92 6.96 1.40
N ARG A 153 -3.81 7.69 1.22
CA ARG A 153 -3.57 8.96 1.87
C ARG A 153 -4.56 10.05 1.46
N GLU A 154 -4.95 10.13 0.20
CA GLU A 154 -6.02 11.03 -0.25
C GLU A 154 -7.32 10.78 0.54
N MET A 155 -7.67 9.52 0.78
CA MET A 155 -8.85 9.15 1.58
C MET A 155 -8.67 9.50 3.06
N LEU A 156 -7.47 9.32 3.62
CA LEU A 156 -7.15 9.74 4.98
C LEU A 156 -7.24 11.25 5.16
N ASP A 157 -6.84 12.04 4.15
CA ASP A 157 -6.96 13.50 4.18
C ASP A 157 -8.44 13.93 4.14
N ILE A 158 -9.29 13.25 3.35
CA ILE A 158 -10.76 13.45 3.39
C ILE A 158 -11.33 13.11 4.78
N ALA A 159 -10.86 12.02 5.40
CA ALA A 159 -11.27 11.66 6.74
C ALA A 159 -10.80 12.68 7.77
N ALA A 160 -9.58 13.22 7.65
CA ALA A 160 -9.05 14.25 8.52
C ALA A 160 -9.91 15.52 8.47
N ASP A 161 -10.22 16.01 7.27
CA ASP A 161 -11.14 17.14 7.08
C ASP A 161 -12.51 16.86 7.73
N ARG A 162 -13.06 15.66 7.51
CA ARG A 162 -14.37 15.29 8.05
C ARG A 162 -14.40 15.17 9.58
N PHE A 163 -13.29 14.78 10.19
CA PHE A 163 -13.16 14.62 11.64
C PHE A 163 -12.59 15.87 12.33
N GLY A 164 -12.30 16.94 11.59
CA GLY A 164 -11.69 18.15 12.13
C GLY A 164 -10.26 17.92 12.64
N ALA A 165 -9.57 16.91 12.10
CA ALA A 165 -8.17 16.63 12.41
C ALA A 165 -7.25 17.45 11.48
N PRO A 166 -6.07 17.87 11.96
CA PRO A 166 -5.09 18.51 11.09
C PRO A 166 -4.63 17.55 9.99
N VAL A 167 -4.58 18.04 8.76
CA VAL A 167 -3.93 17.34 7.64
C VAL A 167 -2.43 17.50 7.80
N GLU A 168 -1.73 16.43 8.17
CA GLU A 168 -0.28 16.43 8.31
C GLU A 168 0.38 16.37 6.93
N VAL A 169 1.21 17.33 6.55
CA VAL A 169 1.98 17.20 5.31
C VAL A 169 3.11 16.20 5.52
N THR A 170 2.93 14.99 5.00
CA THR A 170 3.98 13.96 4.98
C THR A 170 4.56 13.85 3.57
N ALA A 171 5.89 13.86 3.48
CA ALA A 171 6.56 13.68 2.20
C ALA A 171 6.63 12.18 1.89
N GLN A 172 5.98 11.74 0.82
CA GLN A 172 6.17 10.37 0.33
C GLN A 172 7.56 10.23 -0.32
N PRO A 173 8.20 9.04 -0.25
CA PRO A 173 9.43 8.78 -0.98
C PRO A 173 9.26 9.12 -2.47
N SER A 174 10.31 9.66 -3.10
CA SER A 174 10.24 10.00 -4.51
C SER A 174 10.06 8.74 -5.36
N MET A 175 8.90 8.61 -6.02
CA MET A 175 8.61 7.45 -6.90
C MET A 175 9.65 7.28 -8.02
N ALA A 176 10.27 8.37 -8.47
CA ALA A 176 11.37 8.32 -9.42
C ALA A 176 12.66 7.73 -8.81
N VAL A 177 12.93 7.97 -7.53
CA VAL A 177 14.05 7.36 -6.79
C VAL A 177 13.80 5.88 -6.56
N VAL A 178 12.59 5.51 -6.11
CA VAL A 178 12.20 4.10 -5.92
C VAL A 178 12.35 3.33 -7.24
N GLY A 179 11.81 3.88 -8.33
CA GLY A 179 11.91 3.24 -9.65
C GLY A 179 13.34 3.03 -10.13
N ARG A 180 14.19 4.07 -10.04
CA ARG A 180 15.62 3.94 -10.41
C ARG A 180 16.36 2.92 -9.55
N ALA A 181 16.08 2.87 -8.25
CA ALA A 181 16.69 1.87 -7.38
C ALA A 181 16.26 0.46 -7.81
N MET A 182 14.97 0.24 -8.03
CA MET A 182 14.42 -1.05 -8.47
C MET A 182 15.00 -1.52 -9.80
N ASP A 183 15.06 -0.65 -10.81
CA ASP A 183 15.62 -1.02 -12.10
C ASP A 183 17.14 -1.31 -12.03
N ALA A 184 17.85 -0.76 -11.04
CA ALA A 184 19.27 -0.99 -10.84
C ALA A 184 19.59 -2.33 -10.16
N PHE A 185 18.75 -2.82 -9.22
CA PHE A 185 19.05 -4.03 -8.46
C PHE A 185 18.21 -5.25 -8.86
N VAL A 186 17.03 -5.06 -9.45
CA VAL A 186 16.17 -6.18 -9.87
C VAL A 186 16.67 -6.69 -11.21
N THR A 187 17.63 -7.61 -11.16
CA THR A 187 18.25 -8.17 -12.37
C THR A 187 17.76 -9.58 -12.64
N GLY A 188 17.12 -9.76 -13.79
CA GLY A 188 16.81 -11.07 -14.36
C GLY A 188 15.46 -11.66 -13.92
N PRO A 189 15.00 -12.71 -14.62
CA PRO A 189 13.59 -13.12 -14.57
C PRO A 189 13.11 -13.63 -13.22
N ALA A 190 14.01 -14.19 -12.39
CA ALA A 190 13.65 -14.69 -11.06
C ALA A 190 13.33 -13.54 -10.09
N ALA A 191 14.16 -12.49 -10.11
CA ALA A 191 13.98 -11.30 -9.27
C ALA A 191 12.72 -10.52 -9.69
N GLU A 192 12.51 -10.33 -11.00
CA GLU A 192 11.31 -9.68 -11.55
C GLU A 192 10.02 -10.40 -11.13
N ARG A 193 9.99 -11.74 -11.20
CA ARG A 193 8.84 -12.53 -10.72
C ARG A 193 8.62 -12.40 -9.22
N ALA A 194 9.69 -12.37 -8.43
CA ALA A 194 9.57 -12.22 -6.98
C ALA A 194 9.02 -10.83 -6.60
N VAL A 195 9.50 -9.77 -7.25
CA VAL A 195 8.94 -8.41 -7.12
C VAL A 195 7.45 -8.39 -7.48
N SER A 196 7.11 -8.95 -8.64
CA SER A 196 5.72 -9.00 -9.11
C SER A 196 4.82 -9.75 -8.14
N PHE A 197 5.28 -10.89 -7.64
CA PHE A 197 4.57 -11.68 -6.64
C PHE A 197 4.37 -10.88 -5.34
N GLY A 198 5.42 -10.27 -4.79
CA GLY A 198 5.32 -9.47 -3.57
C GLY A 198 4.32 -8.31 -3.70
N ALA A 199 4.33 -7.63 -4.86
CA ALA A 199 3.37 -6.57 -5.17
C ALA A 199 1.94 -7.10 -5.28
N GLN A 200 1.71 -8.17 -6.06
CA GLN A 200 0.39 -8.78 -6.23
C GLN A 200 -0.21 -9.24 -4.89
N GLN A 201 0.59 -9.87 -4.04
CA GLN A 201 0.13 -10.36 -2.75
C GLN A 201 -0.30 -9.22 -1.81
N LEU A 202 0.44 -8.10 -1.79
CA LEU A 202 0.03 -6.91 -1.06
C LEU A 202 -1.30 -6.37 -1.58
N LEU A 203 -1.40 -6.15 -2.90
CA LEU A 203 -2.59 -5.54 -3.51
C LEU A 203 -3.83 -6.43 -3.31
N ALA A 204 -3.65 -7.75 -3.28
CA ALA A 204 -4.70 -8.69 -2.89
C ALA A 204 -5.17 -8.47 -1.43
N GLN A 205 -4.26 -8.18 -0.48
CA GLN A 205 -4.66 -7.83 0.89
C GLN A 205 -5.43 -6.51 0.94
N HIS A 206 -4.99 -5.48 0.22
CA HIS A 206 -5.72 -4.20 0.15
C HIS A 206 -7.11 -4.38 -0.44
N ARG A 207 -7.24 -5.15 -1.54
CA ARG A 207 -8.55 -5.48 -2.12
C ARG A 207 -9.45 -6.20 -1.11
N GLY A 208 -8.91 -7.20 -0.41
CA GLY A 208 -9.62 -7.91 0.64
C GLY A 208 -10.10 -7.00 1.78
N LEU A 209 -9.28 -6.03 2.18
CA LEU A 209 -9.66 -5.01 3.16
C LEU A 209 -10.84 -4.17 2.66
N TRP A 210 -10.78 -3.68 1.41
CA TRP A 210 -11.86 -2.85 0.87
C TRP A 210 -13.16 -3.62 0.69
N SER A 211 -13.10 -4.88 0.25
CA SER A 211 -14.29 -5.75 0.18
C SER A 211 -14.87 -6.03 1.56
N LEU A 212 -14.03 -6.21 2.59
CA LEU A 212 -14.48 -6.38 3.97
C LEU A 212 -15.20 -5.11 4.47
N LEU A 213 -14.66 -3.93 4.21
CA LEU A 213 -15.26 -2.66 4.62
C LEU A 213 -16.58 -2.38 3.87
N GLU A 214 -16.68 -2.75 2.60
CA GLU A 214 -17.92 -2.68 1.82
C GLU A 214 -19.01 -3.58 2.41
N ALA A 215 -18.66 -4.82 2.74
CA ALA A 215 -19.58 -5.77 3.38
C ALA A 215 -20.06 -5.24 4.74
N ARG A 216 -19.15 -4.65 5.53
CA ARG A 216 -19.46 -4.02 6.83
C ARG A 216 -20.43 -2.84 6.67
N ALA A 217 -20.18 -1.96 5.71
CA ALA A 217 -21.07 -0.85 5.42
C ALA A 217 -22.47 -1.32 4.98
N SER A 218 -22.52 -2.38 4.17
CA SER A 218 -23.78 -3.00 3.73
C SER A 218 -24.55 -3.60 4.90
N ALA A 219 -23.87 -4.31 5.81
CA ALA A 219 -24.48 -4.89 7.01
C ALA A 219 -25.03 -3.85 8.00
N ARG A 220 -24.54 -2.61 7.97
CA ARG A 220 -25.11 -1.48 8.74
C ARG A 220 -26.33 -0.84 8.08
N GLY A 221 -26.53 -1.06 6.79
CA GLY A 221 -27.67 -0.54 6.02
C GLY A 221 -28.80 -1.54 5.84
N ALA A 222 -28.56 -2.82 6.17
CA ALA A 222 -29.53 -3.89 6.21
C ALA A 222 -30.38 -3.87 7.49
#